data_AF-A0AA41HH26-F1
#
_entry.id   AF-A0AA41HH26-F1
#
_cell.length_a   1.000
_cell.length_b   1.000
_cell.length_c   1.000
_cell.angle_alpha   90.00
_cell.angle_beta   90.00
_cell.angle_gamma   90.00
#
_symmetry.space_group_name_H-M   'P 1'
#
loop_
_entity.id
_entity.type
_entity.pdbx_description
1 polymer ?
#
loop_
_entity_poly.entity_id
_entity_poly.type
_entity_poly.pdbx_seq_one_letter_code
_entity_poly.pdbx_strand_id
1 'polypeptide(L)'
;MSIFNRQTVAAFLLGSTLVVGVGAFAVERHMGMGGPHAAIDASAHMERMLKHLYVEVDATDAQKAKIEPLVKAAMADIKPLHEQLPQIHKQLIEQMSATTIDRSALETTRAQGVALADQASKRIVQLLADVGDTLTPVQRQKLAEHLSQMHERHGHHG
;
A
#
# COMPACT_ATOMS: atom_id res chain seq x y z
N MET A 1 10.10 23.35 18.87
CA MET A 1 10.57 22.13 18.20
C MET A 1 9.74 20.96 18.69
N SER A 2 8.62 20.67 18.00
CA SER A 2 7.79 19.49 18.30
C SER A 2 8.15 18.41 17.28
N ILE A 3 8.78 17.34 17.73
CA ILE A 3 9.40 16.28 16.90
C ILE A 3 8.41 15.12 16.65
N PHE A 4 7.11 15.31 16.92
CA PHE A 4 6.16 14.20 16.97
C PHE A 4 4.89 14.52 16.18
N ASN A 5 4.96 14.35 14.86
CA ASN A 5 3.78 14.39 14.01
C ASN A 5 3.02 13.06 14.11
N ARG A 6 1.69 13.13 14.22
CA ARG A 6 0.81 11.99 14.56
C ARG A 6 0.78 10.88 13.50
N GLN A 7 1.30 11.16 12.30
CA GLN A 7 1.38 10.22 11.19
C GLN A 7 2.57 9.26 11.29
N THR A 8 3.63 9.64 12.02
CA THR A 8 4.88 8.86 12.07
C THR A 8 4.82 7.69 13.07
N VAL A 9 3.95 7.75 14.08
CA VAL A 9 3.84 6.69 15.10
C VAL A 9 3.24 5.40 14.52
N ALA A 10 2.33 5.51 13.56
CA ALA A 10 1.80 4.33 12.86
C ALA A 10 2.83 3.69 11.91
N ALA A 11 3.72 4.50 11.32
CA ALA A 11 4.78 4.04 10.43
C ALA A 11 5.96 3.38 11.18
N PHE A 12 6.24 3.81 12.42
CA PHE A 12 7.35 3.27 13.21
C PHE A 12 7.05 1.90 13.86
N LEU A 13 5.79 1.59 14.15
CA LEU A 13 5.43 0.31 14.81
C LEU A 13 5.22 -0.86 13.84
N LEU A 14 5.06 -0.59 12.54
CA LEU A 14 4.83 -1.60 11.50
C LEU A 14 6.03 -1.84 10.57
N GLY A 15 7.18 -1.21 10.83
CA GLY A 15 8.44 -1.57 10.17
C GLY A 15 8.44 -1.44 8.64
N SER A 16 7.63 -0.55 8.08
CA SER A 16 7.52 -0.36 6.63
C SER A 16 7.95 1.04 6.22
N THR A 17 9.24 1.24 5.99
CA THR A 17 9.76 2.39 5.22
C THR A 17 9.51 2.25 3.71
N LEU A 18 8.93 1.14 3.26
CA LEU A 18 8.43 0.98 1.90
C LEU A 18 7.03 1.61 1.77
N VAL A 19 6.97 2.95 1.77
CA VAL A 19 5.85 3.69 1.17
C VAL A 19 6.06 3.67 -0.35
N VAL A 20 5.98 2.48 -0.95
CA VAL A 20 5.87 2.32 -2.40
C VAL A 20 4.41 2.06 -2.68
N GLY A 21 3.67 3.10 -3.06
CA GLY A 21 2.32 2.98 -3.61
C GLY A 21 1.14 3.07 -2.63
N VAL A 22 1.30 3.51 -1.38
CA VAL A 22 0.15 3.77 -0.48
C VAL A 22 -0.51 5.14 -0.73
N GLY A 23 0.05 5.96 -1.65
CA GLY A 23 -0.61 7.19 -2.13
C GLY A 23 -1.95 6.96 -2.85
N ALA A 24 -2.29 5.70 -3.14
CA ALA A 24 -3.59 5.26 -3.64
C ALA A 24 -4.65 4.98 -2.54
N PHE A 25 -4.25 4.90 -1.27
CA PHE A 25 -5.14 4.48 -0.17
C PHE A 25 -5.13 5.44 1.03
N ALA A 26 -4.37 6.54 0.96
CA ALA A 26 -4.44 7.63 1.93
C ALA A 26 -5.58 8.62 1.58
N VAL A 27 -6.83 8.15 1.59
CA VAL A 27 -8.00 9.02 1.79
C VAL A 27 -8.61 8.65 3.12
N GLU A 28 -8.13 9.28 4.19
CA GLU A 28 -8.85 9.29 5.46
C GLU A 28 -9.01 10.73 5.94
N ARG A 29 -10.06 11.38 5.43
CA ARG A 29 -11.14 12.01 6.22
C ARG A 29 -11.90 12.99 5.36
N HIS A 30 -13.09 12.61 4.92
CA HIS A 30 -14.32 13.36 5.18
C HIS A 30 -15.52 12.50 4.77
N MET A 31 -16.33 12.11 5.76
CA MET A 31 -17.75 11.73 5.64
C MET A 31 -18.13 10.45 4.87
N GLY A 32 -18.37 9.36 5.63
CA GLY A 32 -19.59 8.53 5.46
C GLY A 32 -19.65 7.44 4.37
N MET A 33 -20.27 6.31 4.76
CA MET A 33 -20.93 5.31 3.92
C MET A 33 -20.06 4.28 3.17
N GLY A 34 -19.68 3.23 3.89
CA GLY A 34 -19.40 1.93 3.29
C GLY A 34 -20.67 1.35 2.67
N GLY A 35 -20.85 1.59 1.37
CA GLY A 35 -21.91 1.04 0.53
C GLY A 35 -21.34 0.57 -0.82
N PRO A 36 -22.17 0.01 -1.73
CA PRO A 36 -21.76 -0.53 -3.04
C PRO A 36 -20.94 0.43 -3.92
N HIS A 37 -20.96 1.73 -3.62
CA HIS A 37 -20.10 2.74 -4.25
C HIS A 37 -18.60 2.56 -3.96
N ALA A 38 -18.20 2.00 -2.82
CA ALA A 38 -16.80 1.79 -2.47
C ALA A 38 -16.10 0.73 -3.35
N ALA A 39 -16.85 -0.28 -3.81
CA ALA A 39 -16.33 -1.30 -4.73
C ALA A 39 -16.16 -0.77 -6.16
N ILE A 40 -17.10 0.09 -6.61
CA ILE A 40 -17.03 0.78 -7.91
C ILE A 40 -15.84 1.75 -7.93
N ASP A 41 -15.55 2.40 -6.81
CA ASP A 41 -14.43 3.33 -6.67
C ASP A 41 -13.07 2.62 -6.75
N ALA A 42 -12.92 1.45 -6.11
CA ALA A 42 -11.67 0.69 -6.14
C ALA A 42 -11.30 0.18 -7.55
N SER A 43 -12.27 -0.28 -8.35
CA SER A 43 -12.02 -0.71 -9.73
C SER A 43 -11.68 0.45 -10.64
N ALA A 44 -12.42 1.56 -10.55
CA ALA A 44 -12.15 2.76 -11.34
C ALA A 44 -10.80 3.38 -10.98
N HIS A 45 -10.43 3.35 -9.71
CA HIS A 45 -9.14 3.80 -9.22
C HIS A 45 -8.00 2.94 -9.78
N MET A 46 -8.14 1.61 -9.77
CA MET A 46 -7.16 0.70 -10.38
C MET A 46 -6.98 0.96 -11.88
N GLU A 47 -8.08 1.11 -12.63
CA GLU A 47 -8.02 1.39 -14.06
C GLU A 47 -7.28 2.70 -14.34
N ARG A 48 -7.49 3.73 -13.51
CA ARG A 48 -6.77 5.00 -13.61
C ARG A 48 -5.27 4.82 -13.34
N MET A 49 -4.91 4.10 -12.29
CA MET A 49 -3.51 3.80 -11.95
C MET A 49 -2.82 3.05 -13.10
N LEU A 50 -3.46 1.99 -13.62
CA LEU A 50 -2.95 1.23 -14.76
C LEU A 50 -2.78 2.11 -16.00
N LYS A 51 -3.74 2.99 -16.29
CA LYS A 51 -3.65 3.92 -17.40
C LYS A 51 -2.43 4.85 -17.27
N HIS A 52 -2.16 5.38 -16.09
CA HIS A 52 -0.99 6.20 -15.84
C HIS A 52 0.31 5.42 -16.05
N LEU A 53 0.41 4.24 -15.42
CA LEU A 53 1.55 3.34 -15.57
C LEU A 53 1.85 3.02 -17.04
N TYR A 54 0.82 2.65 -17.81
CA TYR A 54 0.97 2.28 -19.22
C TYR A 54 1.46 3.43 -20.09
N VAL A 55 1.03 4.66 -19.80
CA VAL A 55 1.51 5.85 -20.50
C VAL A 55 2.97 6.12 -20.18
N GLU A 56 3.37 5.97 -18.92
CA GLU A 56 4.75 6.28 -18.49
C GLU A 56 5.79 5.29 -18.99
N VAL A 57 5.43 4.01 -19.08
CA VAL A 57 6.33 2.97 -19.59
C VAL A 57 6.17 2.71 -21.08
N ASP A 58 5.34 3.50 -21.78
CA ASP A 58 4.97 3.29 -23.19
C ASP A 58 4.60 1.82 -23.47
N ALA A 59 3.69 1.26 -22.67
CA ALA A 59 3.30 -0.14 -22.80
C ALA A 59 2.57 -0.41 -24.13
N THR A 60 2.96 -1.47 -24.83
CA THR A 60 2.21 -1.97 -25.99
C THR A 60 0.89 -2.62 -25.57
N ASP A 61 -0.07 -2.75 -26.47
CA ASP A 61 -1.37 -3.36 -26.14
C ASP A 61 -1.23 -4.82 -25.70
N ALA A 62 -0.27 -5.55 -26.28
CA ALA A 62 0.07 -6.91 -25.85
C ALA A 62 0.62 -6.95 -24.42
N GLN A 63 1.38 -5.93 -23.99
CA GLN A 63 1.88 -5.83 -22.62
C GLN A 63 0.77 -5.44 -21.65
N LYS A 64 -0.10 -4.49 -22.01
CA LYS A 64 -1.26 -4.10 -21.20
C LYS A 64 -2.16 -5.30 -20.89
N ALA A 65 -2.46 -6.12 -21.91
CA ALA A 65 -3.28 -7.32 -21.76
C ALA A 65 -2.66 -8.37 -20.83
N LYS A 66 -1.33 -8.40 -20.68
CA LYS A 66 -0.62 -9.27 -19.74
C LYS A 66 -0.51 -8.68 -18.34
N ILE A 67 -0.30 -7.36 -18.21
CA ILE A 67 -0.12 -6.68 -16.93
C ILE A 67 -1.42 -6.56 -16.14
N GLU A 68 -2.53 -6.26 -16.82
CA GLU A 68 -3.83 -6.05 -16.16
C GLU A 68 -4.27 -7.22 -15.25
N PRO A 69 -4.26 -8.49 -15.68
CA PRO A 69 -4.63 -9.60 -14.80
C PRO A 69 -3.66 -9.80 -13.64
N LEU A 70 -2.36 -9.50 -13.81
CA LEU A 70 -1.37 -9.58 -12.72
C LEU A 70 -1.69 -8.59 -11.60
N VAL A 71 -2.01 -7.34 -11.99
CA VAL A 71 -2.38 -6.28 -11.04
C VAL A 71 -3.71 -6.60 -10.36
N LYS A 72 -4.72 -7.08 -11.10
CA LYS A 72 -6.01 -7.52 -10.54
C LYS A 72 -5.83 -8.62 -9.49
N ALA A 73 -5.01 -9.63 -9.80
CA ALA A 73 -4.69 -10.69 -8.84
C ALA A 73 -4.00 -10.14 -7.59
N ALA A 74 -3.01 -9.24 -7.76
CA ALA A 74 -2.31 -8.66 -6.63
C ALA A 74 -3.21 -7.84 -5.73
N MET A 75 -4.13 -7.07 -6.30
CA MET A 75 -5.11 -6.31 -5.53
C MET A 75 -6.08 -7.22 -4.79
N ALA A 76 -6.52 -8.32 -5.41
CA ALA A 76 -7.37 -9.30 -4.74
C ALA A 76 -6.65 -9.95 -3.54
N ASP A 77 -5.36 -10.22 -3.66
CA ASP A 77 -4.53 -10.81 -2.59
C ASP A 77 -4.24 -9.80 -1.47
N ILE A 78 -4.01 -8.53 -1.80
CA ILE A 78 -3.65 -7.46 -0.83
C ILE A 78 -4.88 -6.91 -0.10
N LYS A 79 -6.05 -6.85 -0.74
CA LYS A 79 -7.30 -6.33 -0.15
C LYS A 79 -7.61 -6.91 1.25
N PRO A 80 -7.65 -8.24 1.46
CA PRO A 80 -7.94 -8.79 2.78
C PRO A 80 -6.84 -8.50 3.82
N LEU A 81 -5.60 -8.21 3.39
CA LEU A 81 -4.54 -7.79 4.29
C LEU A 81 -4.80 -6.34 4.76
N HIS A 82 -5.18 -5.46 3.84
CA HIS A 82 -5.52 -4.08 4.16
C HIS A 82 -6.73 -3.99 5.11
N GLU A 83 -7.74 -4.83 4.91
CA GLU A 83 -8.93 -4.89 5.78
C GLU A 83 -8.62 -5.30 7.23
N GLN A 84 -7.45 -5.91 7.48
CA GLN A 84 -7.00 -6.27 8.84
C GLN A 84 -6.28 -5.14 9.58
N LEU A 85 -5.74 -4.15 8.87
CA LEU A 85 -5.00 -3.03 9.48
C LEU A 85 -5.81 -2.23 10.51
N PRO A 86 -7.09 -1.86 10.26
CA PRO A 86 -7.89 -1.15 11.25
C PRO A 86 -8.06 -1.93 12.55
N GLN A 87 -8.13 -3.26 12.46
CA GLN A 87 -8.30 -4.12 13.62
C GLN A 87 -7.02 -4.16 14.48
N ILE A 88 -5.83 -4.22 13.85
CA ILE A 88 -4.55 -4.14 14.57
C ILE A 88 -4.41 -2.78 15.28
N HIS A 89 -4.75 -1.69 14.58
CA HIS A 89 -4.71 -0.36 15.17
C HIS A 89 -5.69 -0.20 16.34
N LYS A 90 -6.91 -0.72 16.19
CA LYS A 90 -7.92 -0.73 17.26
C LYS A 90 -7.43 -1.52 18.48
N GLN A 91 -6.90 -2.72 18.28
CA GLN A 91 -6.34 -3.54 19.37
C GLN A 91 -5.21 -2.83 20.12
N LEU A 92 -4.31 -2.16 19.39
CA LEU A 92 -3.23 -1.40 20.00
C LEU A 92 -3.76 -0.28 20.89
N ILE A 93 -4.75 0.50 20.41
CA ILE A 93 -5.38 1.58 21.19
C ILE A 93 -6.09 1.03 22.43
N GLU A 94 -6.84 -0.06 22.29
CA GLU A 94 -7.53 -0.72 23.40
C GLU A 94 -6.54 -1.20 24.47
N GLN A 95 -5.45 -1.85 24.05
CA GLN A 95 -4.39 -2.32 24.95
C GLN A 95 -3.68 -1.18 25.69
N MET A 96 -3.43 -0.06 25.01
CA MET A 96 -2.84 1.13 25.64
C MET A 96 -3.80 1.87 26.58
N SER A 97 -5.11 1.71 26.40
CA SER A 97 -6.14 2.37 27.20
C SER A 97 -6.56 1.54 28.43
N ALA A 98 -6.00 0.34 28.60
CA ALA A 98 -6.25 -0.51 29.75
C ALA A 98 -5.68 0.10 31.05
N THR A 99 -6.31 -0.22 32.19
CA THR A 99 -5.87 0.26 33.51
C THR A 99 -4.43 -0.16 33.85
N THR A 100 -3.97 -1.29 33.32
CA THR A 100 -2.58 -1.75 33.43
C THR A 100 -2.08 -2.13 32.05
N ILE A 101 -0.82 -1.81 31.76
CA ILE A 101 -0.21 -2.09 30.48
C ILE A 101 0.31 -3.53 30.45
N ASP A 102 -0.31 -4.37 29.62
CA ASP A 102 0.20 -5.68 29.28
C ASP A 102 1.20 -5.57 28.12
N ARG A 103 2.49 -5.65 28.46
CA ARG A 103 3.58 -5.58 27.48
C ARG A 103 3.61 -6.78 26.53
N SER A 104 3.21 -7.96 27.00
CA SER A 104 3.19 -9.18 26.18
C SER A 104 2.10 -9.10 25.11
N ALA A 105 0.93 -8.56 25.48
CA ALA A 105 -0.17 -8.34 24.56
C ALA A 105 0.19 -7.30 23.48
N LEU A 106 0.83 -6.18 23.86
CA LEU A 106 1.32 -5.18 22.91
C LEU A 106 2.35 -5.77 21.92
N GLU A 107 3.29 -6.57 22.42
CA GLU A 107 4.29 -7.23 21.58
C GLU A 107 3.66 -8.23 20.59
N THR A 108 2.61 -8.94 21.02
CA THR A 108 1.83 -9.82 20.15
C THR A 108 1.15 -9.05 19.03
N THR A 109 0.48 -7.93 19.34
CA THR A 109 -0.16 -7.06 18.34
C THR A 109 0.87 -6.48 17.36
N ARG A 110 2.04 -6.07 17.85
CA ARG A 110 3.15 -5.60 17.01
C ARG A 110 3.62 -6.70 16.05
N ALA A 111 3.80 -7.93 16.53
CA ALA A 111 4.22 -9.07 15.71
C ALA A 111 3.20 -9.41 14.62
N GLN A 112 1.90 -9.33 14.93
CA GLN A 112 0.83 -9.49 13.93
C GLN A 112 0.91 -8.40 12.84
N GLY A 113 1.14 -7.15 13.25
CA GLY A 113 1.35 -6.04 12.32
C GLY A 113 2.53 -6.25 11.38
N VAL A 114 3.67 -6.71 11.91
CA VAL A 114 4.85 -7.03 11.09
C VAL A 114 4.57 -8.18 10.13
N ALA A 115 3.91 -9.25 10.58
CA ALA A 115 3.57 -10.38 9.71
C ALA A 115 2.65 -9.95 8.55
N LEU A 116 1.70 -9.06 8.82
CA LEU A 116 0.81 -8.50 7.81
C LEU A 116 1.58 -7.65 6.78
N ALA A 117 2.47 -6.79 7.26
CA ALA A 117 3.33 -5.97 6.41
C ALA A 117 4.28 -6.82 5.54
N ASP A 118 4.86 -7.88 6.11
CA ASP A 118 5.71 -8.82 5.38
C ASP A 118 4.96 -9.47 4.22
N GLN A 119 3.76 -10.02 4.48
CA GLN A 119 2.91 -10.65 3.46
C GLN A 119 2.56 -9.67 2.32
N ALA A 120 2.15 -8.45 2.68
CA ALA A 120 1.83 -7.42 1.69
C ALA A 120 3.05 -7.03 0.86
N SER A 121 4.20 -6.79 1.51
CA SER A 121 5.45 -6.40 0.82
C SER A 121 5.92 -7.48 -0.14
N LYS A 122 5.87 -8.76 0.26
CA LYS A 122 6.20 -9.90 -0.58
C LYS A 122 5.32 -9.96 -1.82
N ARG A 123 4.00 -9.74 -1.67
CA ARG A 123 3.07 -9.78 -2.79
C ARG A 123 3.31 -8.66 -3.80
N ILE A 124 3.67 -7.47 -3.31
CA ILE A 124 4.03 -6.32 -4.15
C ILE A 124 5.32 -6.60 -4.93
N VAL A 125 6.35 -7.15 -4.26
CA VAL A 125 7.61 -7.50 -4.93
C VAL A 125 7.40 -8.55 -6.02
N GLN A 126 6.56 -9.56 -5.76
CA GLN A 126 6.17 -10.55 -6.77
C GLN A 126 5.48 -9.89 -7.97
N LEU A 127 4.52 -8.99 -7.74
CA LEU A 127 3.88 -8.24 -8.83
C LEU A 127 4.90 -7.45 -9.67
N LEU A 128 5.83 -6.75 -9.01
CA LEU A 128 6.87 -5.98 -9.69
C LEU A 128 7.76 -6.87 -10.56
N ALA A 129 8.10 -8.07 -10.09
CA ALA A 129 8.84 -9.05 -10.86
C ALA A 129 8.03 -9.52 -12.08
N ASP A 130 6.77 -9.93 -11.90
CA ASP A 130 5.90 -10.43 -12.98
C ASP A 130 5.67 -9.36 -14.07
N VAL A 131 5.45 -8.10 -13.67
CA VAL A 131 5.36 -6.97 -14.59
C VAL A 131 6.71 -6.72 -15.28
N GLY A 132 7.81 -6.79 -14.53
CA GLY A 132 9.16 -6.65 -15.04
C GLY A 132 9.53 -7.69 -16.11
N ASP A 133 9.01 -8.91 -16.01
CA ASP A 133 9.21 -9.96 -17.02
C ASP A 133 8.39 -9.72 -18.30
N THR A 134 7.35 -8.90 -18.22
CA THR A 134 6.52 -8.50 -19.37
C THR A 134 7.07 -7.27 -20.11
N LEU A 135 7.85 -6.43 -19.43
CA LEU A 135 8.42 -5.20 -19.96
C LEU A 135 9.79 -5.42 -20.59
N THR A 136 10.14 -4.59 -21.57
CA THR A 136 11.52 -4.55 -22.09
C THR A 136 12.47 -3.91 -21.07
N PRO A 137 13.80 -4.13 -21.15
CA PRO A 137 14.76 -3.49 -20.26
C PRO A 137 14.65 -1.95 -20.21
N VAL A 138 14.40 -1.31 -21.37
CA VAL A 138 14.23 0.15 -21.45
C VAL A 138 12.95 0.61 -20.74
N GLN A 139 11.86 -0.14 -20.86
CA GLN A 139 10.61 0.19 -20.17
C GLN A 139 10.71 -0.04 -18.65
N ARG A 140 11.48 -1.05 -18.21
CA ARG A 140 11.78 -1.25 -16.78
C ARG A 140 12.56 -0.08 -16.19
N GLN A 141 13.47 0.52 -16.97
CA GLN A 141 14.19 1.72 -16.53
C GLN A 141 13.22 2.90 -16.32
N LYS A 142 12.31 3.13 -17.26
CA LYS A 142 11.25 4.15 -17.10
C LYS A 142 10.37 3.90 -15.89
N LEU A 143 10.01 2.64 -15.65
CA LEU A 143 9.26 2.24 -14.45
C LEU A 143 10.03 2.58 -13.17
N ALA A 144 11.31 2.24 -13.09
CA ALA A 144 12.15 2.53 -11.92
C ALA A 144 12.30 4.03 -11.65
N GLU A 145 12.46 4.84 -12.71
CA GLU A 145 12.50 6.30 -12.62
C GLU A 145 11.18 6.86 -12.08
N HIS A 146 10.05 6.38 -12.59
CA HIS A 146 8.74 6.79 -12.11
C HIS A 146 8.53 6.46 -10.62
N LEU A 147 8.88 5.23 -10.20
CA LEU A 147 8.80 4.81 -8.80
C LEU A 147 9.66 5.70 -7.89
N SER A 148 10.83 6.13 -8.36
CA SER A 148 11.73 7.03 -7.63
C SER A 148 11.13 8.44 -7.47
N GLN A 149 10.54 8.99 -8.54
CA GLN A 149 9.89 10.31 -8.50
C GLN A 149 8.67 10.35 -7.57
N MET A 150 7.91 9.25 -7.48
CA MET A 150 6.82 9.14 -6.52
C MET A 150 7.31 9.20 -5.08
N HIS A 151 8.46 8.58 -4.78
CA HIS A 151 9.06 8.62 -3.45
C HIS A 151 9.48 10.05 -3.07
N GLU A 152 10.12 10.78 -3.98
CA GLU A 152 10.57 12.17 -3.75
C GLU A 152 9.40 13.13 -3.47
N ARG A 153 8.30 13.00 -4.22
CA ARG A 153 7.10 13.85 -4.02
C ARG A 153 6.46 13.72 -2.65
N HIS A 154 6.55 12.54 -2.02
CA HIS A 154 6.03 12.33 -0.67
C HIS A 154 6.98 12.84 0.43
N GLY A 155 8.25 13.10 0.12
CA GLY A 155 9.24 13.64 1.07
C GLY A 155 9.19 15.16 1.27
N HIS A 156 8.48 15.90 0.41
CA HIS A 156 8.44 17.37 0.43
C HIS A 156 7.25 17.98 1.18
N HIS A 157 6.33 17.16 1.70
CA HIS A 157 5.22 17.62 2.56
C HIS A 157 5.55 17.46 4.05
N GLY A 158 6.68 18.07 4.47
CA GLY A 158 7.10 18.19 5.87
C GLY A 158 6.65 19.50 6.50
#